data_AF-A0A5T4PXT1-F1
#
_entry.id   AF-A0A5T4PXT1-F1
#
_cell.length_a   1.000
_cell.length_b   1.000
_cell.length_c   1.000
_cell.angle_alpha   90.00
_cell.angle_beta   90.00
_cell.angle_gamma   90.00
#
_symmetry.space_group_name_H-M   'P 1'
#
loop_
_entity.id
_entity.type
_entity.pdbx_description
1 polymer ?
#
loop_
_entity_poly.entity_id
_entity_poly.type
_entity_poly.pdbx_seq_one_letter_code
_entity_poly.pdbx_strand_id
1 'polypeptide(L)'
;MAIEAVSANVPLKAGERLAGLNHVAELRARYWGDSWKEVERFVDDMRDKRDPQFEENNRALAAIFFLAKIPAARHELELSELTTDEKKALITAMNHFRAVVSLFPKRLTMPN
;
A
#
# COMPACT_ATOMS: atom_id res chain seq x y z
N MET A 1 36.90 12.96 -16.13
CA MET A 1 36.91 11.80 -15.21
C MET A 1 35.50 11.27 -15.11
N ALA A 2 35.24 10.06 -15.60
CA ALA A 2 33.98 9.37 -15.34
C ALA A 2 34.00 8.92 -13.88
N ILE A 3 33.03 9.33 -13.08
CA ILE A 3 32.83 8.78 -11.75
C ILE A 3 32.29 7.37 -11.97
N GLU A 4 33.17 6.37 -11.93
CA GLU A 4 32.75 4.98 -11.85
C GLU A 4 32.17 4.75 -10.45
N ALA A 5 30.90 5.12 -10.29
CA ALA A 5 30.14 4.68 -9.14
C ALA A 5 30.09 3.15 -9.22
N VAL A 6 30.79 2.48 -8.29
CA VAL A 6 30.64 1.05 -8.07
C VAL A 6 29.15 0.79 -7.97
N SER A 7 28.58 0.09 -8.95
CA SER A 7 27.18 -0.31 -8.95
C SER A 7 26.94 -1.13 -7.70
N ALA A 8 26.43 -0.50 -6.65
CA ALA A 8 26.02 -1.17 -5.44
C ALA A 8 24.76 -1.98 -5.81
N ASN A 9 24.98 -3.18 -6.36
CA ASN A 9 23.95 -4.16 -6.70
C ASN A 9 23.24 -4.73 -5.45
N VAL A 10 23.31 -4.03 -4.31
CA VAL A 10 22.64 -4.42 -3.08
C VAL A 10 21.16 -4.09 -3.25
N PRO A 11 20.26 -5.09 -3.19
CA PRO A 11 18.83 -4.83 -3.26
C PRO A 11 18.40 -3.92 -2.12
N LEU A 12 17.64 -2.87 -2.44
CA LEU A 12 17.05 -1.98 -1.44
C LEU A 12 16.24 -2.80 -0.42
N LYS A 13 16.44 -2.49 0.86
CA LYS A 13 15.67 -3.05 1.97
C LYS A 13 14.22 -2.54 1.93
N ALA A 14 13.32 -3.24 2.60
CA ALA A 14 11.89 -2.88 2.65
C ALA A 14 11.67 -1.42 3.11
N GLY A 15 12.40 -0.97 4.14
CA GLY A 15 12.30 0.40 4.65
C GLY A 15 12.74 1.46 3.64
N GLU A 16 13.82 1.21 2.88
CA GLU A 16 14.30 2.14 1.85
C GLU A 16 13.31 2.24 0.68
N ARG A 17 12.71 1.12 0.28
CA ARG A 17 11.64 1.09 -0.73
C ARG A 17 10.41 1.84 -0.26
N LEU A 18 9.98 1.65 1.00
CA LEU A 18 8.87 2.38 1.59
C LEU A 18 9.12 3.88 1.61
N ALA A 19 10.29 4.31 2.08
CA ALA A 19 10.65 5.73 2.13
C ALA A 19 10.61 6.36 0.73
N GLY A 20 11.17 5.67 -0.27
CA GLY A 20 11.11 6.12 -1.67
C GLY A 20 9.69 6.20 -2.22
N LEU A 21 8.86 5.18 -1.99
CA LEU A 21 7.46 5.16 -2.45
C LEU A 21 6.63 6.28 -1.81
N ASN A 22 6.80 6.54 -0.52
CA ASN A 22 6.13 7.65 0.16
C ASN A 22 6.61 9.00 -0.36
N HIS A 23 7.91 9.18 -0.57
CA HIS A 23 8.43 10.42 -1.14
C HIS A 23 7.87 10.68 -2.55
N VAL A 24 7.78 9.64 -3.38
CA VAL A 24 7.14 9.75 -4.70
C VAL A 24 5.65 10.08 -4.58
N ALA A 25 4.94 9.50 -3.60
CA ALA A 25 3.54 9.84 -3.35
C ALA A 25 3.36 11.32 -2.95
N GLU A 26 4.26 11.87 -2.14
CA GLU A 26 4.27 13.30 -1.79
C GLU A 26 4.51 14.20 -3.01
N LEU A 27 5.45 13.82 -3.88
CA LEU A 27 5.69 14.52 -5.14
C LEU A 27 4.46 14.48 -6.06
N ARG A 28 3.79 13.32 -6.14
CA ARG A 28 2.53 13.17 -6.88
C ARG A 28 1.45 14.11 -6.36
N ALA A 29 1.22 14.12 -5.06
CA ALA A 29 0.26 15.00 -4.42
C ALA A 29 0.55 16.48 -4.70
N ARG A 30 1.82 16.87 -4.72
CA ARG A 30 2.24 18.26 -4.95
C ARG A 30 2.05 18.74 -6.39
N TYR A 31 2.32 17.89 -7.38
CA TYR A 31 2.41 18.33 -8.78
C TYR A 31 1.32 17.76 -9.72
N TRP A 32 0.67 16.67 -9.33
CA TRP A 32 -0.32 15.96 -10.18
C TRP A 32 -1.70 15.79 -9.53
N GLY A 33 -1.85 16.14 -8.25
CA GLY A 33 -3.12 16.05 -7.50
C GLY A 33 -3.23 14.77 -6.66
N ASP A 34 -4.39 14.59 -6.03
CA ASP A 34 -4.64 13.42 -5.18
C ASP A 34 -5.06 12.18 -5.98
N SER A 35 -4.78 11.01 -5.42
CA SER A 35 -5.19 9.70 -5.96
C SER A 35 -6.38 9.12 -5.20
N TRP A 36 -7.16 9.95 -4.49
CA TRP A 36 -8.12 9.45 -3.50
C TRP A 36 -9.25 8.66 -4.14
N LYS A 37 -9.74 9.10 -5.31
CA LYS A 37 -10.73 8.36 -6.09
C LYS A 37 -10.29 6.94 -6.48
N GLU A 38 -8.99 6.75 -6.72
CA GLU A 38 -8.45 5.42 -7.03
C GLU A 38 -8.38 4.54 -5.78
N VAL A 39 -8.11 5.12 -4.61
CA VAL A 39 -8.16 4.42 -3.32
C VAL A 39 -9.59 4.03 -2.97
N GLU A 40 -10.55 4.93 -3.20
CA GLU A 40 -11.98 4.66 -3.01
C GLU A 40 -12.43 3.47 -3.85
N ARG A 41 -12.16 3.53 -5.16
CA ARG A 41 -12.48 2.43 -6.07
C ARG A 41 -11.83 1.11 -5.63
N PHE A 42 -10.56 1.12 -5.22
CA PHE A 42 -9.90 -0.08 -4.72
C PHE A 42 -10.64 -0.67 -3.51
N VAL A 43 -11.03 0.15 -2.54
CA VAL A 43 -11.76 -0.33 -1.36
C VAL A 43 -13.15 -0.83 -1.71
N ASP A 44 -13.86 -0.17 -2.63
CA ASP A 44 -15.16 -0.63 -3.12
C ASP A 44 -15.04 -2.00 -3.79
N ASP A 45 -14.03 -2.19 -4.64
CA ASP A 45 -13.76 -3.47 -5.30
C ASP A 45 -13.46 -4.57 -4.26
N MET A 46 -12.68 -4.27 -3.21
CA MET A 46 -12.38 -5.23 -2.13
C MET A 46 -13.60 -5.56 -1.24
N ARG A 47 -14.60 -4.67 -1.19
CA ARG A 47 -15.86 -4.84 -0.44
C ARG A 47 -16.99 -5.39 -1.31
N ASP A 48 -16.75 -5.73 -2.58
CA ASP A 48 -17.79 -6.25 -3.47
C ASP A 48 -18.23 -7.66 -3.06
N LYS A 49 -19.44 -7.76 -2.49
CA LYS A 49 -20.06 -9.03 -2.07
C LYS A 49 -20.36 -9.99 -3.22
N ARG A 50 -20.28 -9.53 -4.46
CA ARG A 50 -20.47 -10.37 -5.66
C ARG A 50 -19.19 -11.12 -6.03
N ASP A 51 -18.04 -10.70 -5.51
CA ASP A 51 -16.77 -11.41 -5.69
C ASP A 51 -16.81 -12.72 -4.85
N PRO A 52 -16.54 -13.90 -5.45
CA PRO A 52 -16.47 -15.15 -4.69
C PRO A 52 -15.40 -15.17 -3.59
N GLN A 53 -14.40 -14.28 -3.67
CA GLN A 53 -13.34 -14.09 -2.68
C GLN A 53 -13.61 -12.93 -1.72
N PHE A 54 -14.86 -12.46 -1.62
CA PHE A 54 -15.24 -11.34 -0.75
C PHE A 54 -14.69 -11.43 0.68
N GLU A 55 -14.75 -12.61 1.30
CA GLU A 55 -14.25 -12.79 2.67
C GLU A 55 -12.71 -12.63 2.76
N GLU A 56 -11.97 -13.19 1.82
CA GLU A 56 -10.51 -13.03 1.74
C GLU A 56 -10.12 -11.59 1.40
N ASN A 57 -10.86 -10.94 0.51
CA ASN A 57 -10.66 -9.55 0.14
C ASN A 57 -10.90 -8.63 1.34
N ASN A 58 -11.98 -8.84 2.08
CA ASN A 58 -12.27 -8.06 3.28
C ASN A 58 -11.19 -8.25 4.36
N ARG A 59 -10.67 -9.46 4.53
CA ARG A 59 -9.53 -9.73 5.43
C ARG A 59 -8.25 -9.02 4.98
N ALA A 60 -7.95 -9.04 3.68
CA ALA A 60 -6.80 -8.32 3.14
C ALA A 60 -6.93 -6.80 3.37
N LEU A 61 -8.13 -6.24 3.17
CA LEU A 61 -8.41 -4.85 3.45
C LEU A 61 -8.25 -4.51 4.94
N ALA A 62 -8.78 -5.35 5.84
CA ALA A 62 -8.61 -5.21 7.28
C ALA A 62 -7.13 -5.22 7.69
N ALA A 63 -6.29 -6.03 7.04
CA ALA A 63 -4.85 -6.03 7.27
C ALA A 63 -4.18 -4.70 6.85
N ILE A 64 -4.64 -4.07 5.77
CA ILE A 64 -4.20 -2.73 5.35
C ILE A 64 -4.59 -1.67 6.39
N PHE A 65 -5.84 -1.67 6.83
CA PHE A 65 -6.30 -0.72 7.86
C PHE A 65 -5.60 -0.92 9.20
N PHE A 66 -5.38 -2.17 9.60
CA PHE A 66 -4.61 -2.50 10.79
C PHE A 66 -3.18 -1.98 10.70
N LEU A 67 -2.50 -2.17 9.56
CA LEU A 67 -1.16 -1.64 9.33
C LEU A 67 -1.13 -0.11 9.37
N ALA A 68 -2.18 0.55 8.88
CA ALA A 68 -2.39 2.00 8.97
C ALA A 68 -2.75 2.48 10.39
N LYS A 69 -2.87 1.57 11.37
CA LYS A 69 -3.30 1.85 12.75
C LYS A 69 -4.68 2.49 12.84
N ILE A 70 -5.54 2.24 11.85
CA ILE A 70 -6.94 2.65 11.90
C ILE A 70 -7.68 1.68 12.84
N PRO A 71 -8.41 2.16 13.87
CA PRO A 71 -9.15 1.30 14.79
C PRO A 71 -10.14 0.40 14.06
N ALA A 72 -10.30 -0.86 14.52
CA ALA A 72 -11.22 -1.82 13.91
C ALA A 72 -12.67 -1.31 13.83
N ALA A 73 -13.12 -0.55 14.83
CA ALA A 73 -14.44 0.09 14.83
C ALA A 73 -14.65 1.08 13.66
N ARG A 74 -13.57 1.52 13.02
CA ARG A 74 -13.57 2.44 11.87
C ARG A 74 -13.35 1.72 10.53
N HIS A 75 -13.12 0.40 10.52
CA HIS A 75 -12.85 -0.36 9.29
C HIS A 75 -14.08 -0.50 8.40
N GLU A 76 -15.28 -0.37 8.96
CA GLU A 76 -16.56 -0.44 8.24
C GLU A 76 -17.07 0.94 7.80
N LEU A 77 -16.37 2.03 8.17
CA LEU A 77 -16.77 3.38 7.78
C LEU A 77 -16.54 3.60 6.29
N GLU A 78 -17.23 4.62 5.77
CA GLU A 78 -16.97 5.13 4.43
C GLU A 78 -15.61 5.84 4.43
N LEU A 79 -14.86 5.68 3.34
CA LEU A 79 -13.53 6.29 3.23
C LEU A 79 -13.55 7.82 3.30
N SER A 80 -14.68 8.44 2.96
CA SER A 80 -14.92 9.88 3.12
C SER A 80 -14.85 10.33 4.58
N GLU A 81 -15.10 9.44 5.54
CA GLU A 81 -15.11 9.72 6.99
C GLU A 81 -13.72 9.61 7.64
N LEU A 82 -12.70 9.23 6.87
CA LEU A 82 -11.33 9.23 7.34
C LEU A 82 -10.78 10.66 7.41
N THR A 83 -10.10 10.95 8.52
CA THR A 83 -9.34 12.19 8.70
C THR A 83 -8.15 12.24 7.75
N THR A 84 -7.61 13.44 7.47
CA THR A 84 -6.41 13.59 6.61
C THR A 84 -5.24 12.73 7.08
N ASP A 85 -5.04 12.60 8.39
CA ASP A 85 -3.98 11.76 8.96
C ASP A 85 -4.22 10.27 8.73
N GLU A 86 -5.47 9.81 8.87
CA GLU A 86 -5.84 8.43 8.55
C GLU A 86 -5.69 8.13 7.05
N LYS A 87 -6.05 9.08 6.18
CA LYS A 87 -5.82 8.96 4.72
C LYS A 87 -4.32 8.83 4.42
N LYS A 88 -3.48 9.66 5.05
CA LYS A 88 -2.01 9.58 4.91
C LYS A 88 -1.47 8.25 5.43
N ALA A 89 -1.97 7.78 6.57
CA ALA A 89 -1.58 6.49 7.15
C ALA A 89 -1.98 5.32 6.25
N LEU A 90 -3.16 5.38 5.63
CA LEU A 90 -3.64 4.40 4.66
C LEU A 90 -2.73 4.32 3.43
N ILE A 91 -2.43 5.46 2.79
CA ILE A 91 -1.49 5.51 1.66
C ILE A 91 -0.12 4.94 2.05
N THR A 92 0.37 5.29 3.23
CA THR A 92 1.64 4.78 3.76
C THR A 92 1.61 3.27 3.94
N ALA A 93 0.52 2.70 4.47
CA ALA A 93 0.35 1.27 4.64
C ALA A 93 0.28 0.53 3.29
N MET A 94 -0.44 1.06 2.30
CA MET A 94 -0.49 0.51 0.95
C MET A 94 0.89 0.51 0.28
N ASN A 95 1.67 1.60 0.43
CA ASN A 95 3.04 1.67 -0.06
C ASN A 95 3.97 0.70 0.68
N HIS A 96 3.74 0.46 1.98
CA HIS A 96 4.48 -0.53 2.74
C HIS A 96 4.21 -1.95 2.20
N PHE A 97 2.95 -2.30 1.91
CA PHE A 97 2.65 -3.56 1.24
C PHE A 97 3.34 -3.66 -0.13
N ARG A 98 3.30 -2.61 -0.96
CA ARG A 98 4.04 -2.59 -2.23
C ARG A 98 5.54 -2.85 -2.02
N ALA A 99 6.15 -2.22 -1.02
CA ALA A 99 7.55 -2.45 -0.67
C ALA A 99 7.82 -3.91 -0.26
N VAL A 100 6.98 -4.49 0.60
CA VAL A 100 7.14 -5.87 1.10
C VAL A 100 6.87 -6.90 0.00
N VAL A 101 5.77 -6.77 -0.75
CA VAL A 101 5.41 -7.69 -1.84
C VAL A 101 6.46 -7.66 -2.94
N SER A 102 7.10 -6.51 -3.20
CA SER A 102 8.20 -6.42 -4.17
C SER A 102 9.46 -7.18 -3.76
N LEU A 103 9.53 -7.70 -2.53
CA LEU A 103 10.61 -8.54 -2.02
C LEU A 103 10.23 -10.03 -1.95
N PHE A 104 8.99 -10.40 -2.31
CA PHE A 104 8.58 -11.80 -2.33
C PHE A 104 9.49 -12.64 -3.24
N PRO A 105 9.71 -13.92 -2.91
CA PRO A 105 10.41 -14.84 -3.79
C PRO A 105 9.79 -14.84 -5.19
N LYS A 106 10.64 -14.81 -6.23
CA LYS A 106 10.17 -14.77 -7.62
C LYS A 106 9.36 -16.00 -8.04
N ARG A 107 9.53 -17.11 -7.34
CA ARG A 107 8.86 -18.39 -7.61
C ARG A 107 8.36 -18.94 -6.29
N LEU A 108 7.04 -18.96 -6.13
CA LEU A 108 6.36 -19.60 -5.02
C LEU A 108 5.83 -20.95 -5.51
N THR A 109 5.93 -21.97 -4.67
CA THR A 109 5.43 -23.32 -4.95
C THR A 109 4.54 -23.76 -3.81
N MET A 110 3.49 -24.52 -4.11
CA MET A 110 2.66 -25.13 -3.06
C MET A 110 3.47 -26.18 -2.30
N PRO A 111 3.31 -26.28 -0.97
CA PRO A 111 3.83 -27.42 -0.22
C PRO A 111 3.04 -28.69 -0.59
N ASN A 112 3.72 -29.84 -0.58
CA ASN A 112 3.09 -31.15 -0.77
C ASN A 112 2.33 -31.61 0.47
#